data_AF-A0A922VHY3-F1
#
_entry.id   AF-A0A922VHY3-F1
#
_cell.length_a   1.000
_cell.length_b   1.000
_cell.length_c   1.000
_cell.angle_alpha   90.00
_cell.angle_beta   90.00
_cell.angle_gamma   90.00
#
_symmetry.space_group_name_H-M   'P 1'
#
loop_
_entity.id
_entity.type
_entity.pdbx_description
1 polymer ?
#
loop_
_entity_poly.entity_id
_entity_poly.type
_entity_poly.pdbx_seq_one_letter_code
_entity_poly.pdbx_strand_id
1 'polypeptide(L)'
;PLVPFEGAAGSESDPMIALVRGGWTNLDEAPRPDAQKVEYRVRNATLERIAYPLLDGAAPFPAAPMLRGVAGVTLRYRLAGAWSDRWQPQGATALPEALEMQITRTDGRRYRFVMLVGTGYTPPAIGEPGNAP
;
A
#
# COMPACT_ATOMS: atom_id res chain seq x y z
N PRO A 1 4.31 -13.29 -8.25
CA PRO A 1 4.98 -13.28 -6.93
C PRO A 1 4.34 -12.18 -6.08
N LEU A 2 4.07 -12.43 -4.81
CA LEU A 2 3.53 -11.43 -3.91
C LEU A 2 4.55 -10.30 -3.73
N VAL A 3 4.15 -9.07 -4.07
CA VAL A 3 4.96 -7.88 -3.83
C VAL A 3 4.52 -7.25 -2.51
N PRO A 4 5.42 -6.98 -1.55
CA PRO A 4 5.03 -6.49 -0.24
C PRO A 4 4.52 -5.05 -0.27
N PHE A 5 4.94 -4.27 -1.28
CA PHE A 5 4.47 -2.92 -1.51
C PHE A 5 4.56 -2.54 -2.99
N GLU A 6 3.45 -2.04 -3.53
CA GLU A 6 3.35 -1.44 -4.85
C GLU A 6 2.72 -0.06 -4.74
N GLY A 7 3.16 0.82 -5.63
CA GLY A 7 2.67 2.18 -5.77
C GLY A 7 2.53 2.53 -7.24
N ALA A 8 1.38 3.07 -7.62
CA ALA A 8 1.07 3.48 -8.98
C ALA A 8 0.14 4.71 -8.97
N ALA A 9 -0.09 5.30 -10.14
CA ALA A 9 -1.10 6.36 -10.27
C ALA A 9 -2.51 5.87 -9.88
N GLY A 10 -2.78 4.58 -10.08
CA GLY A 10 -4.09 3.96 -9.88
C GLY A 10 -5.13 4.35 -10.94
N SER A 11 -6.28 3.70 -10.90
CA SER A 11 -7.45 4.00 -11.71
C SER A 11 -8.71 3.59 -10.94
N GLU A 12 -9.88 3.66 -11.57
CA GLU A 12 -11.11 3.14 -10.96
C GLU A 12 -11.08 1.61 -10.81
N SER A 13 -10.38 0.91 -11.71
CA SER A 13 -10.18 -0.54 -11.65
C SER A 13 -8.94 -0.92 -10.85
N ASP A 14 -7.85 -0.16 -11.00
CA ASP A 14 -6.52 -0.53 -10.53
C ASP A 14 -6.15 0.23 -9.25
N PRO A 15 -5.55 -0.45 -8.26
CA PRO A 15 -5.13 0.22 -7.04
C PRO A 15 -3.98 1.21 -7.29
N MET A 16 -3.99 2.29 -6.53
CA MET A 16 -2.83 3.20 -6.44
C MET A 16 -1.79 2.71 -5.43
N ILE A 17 -2.23 1.93 -4.45
CA ILE A 17 -1.36 1.28 -3.45
C ILE A 17 -1.87 -0.14 -3.26
N ALA A 18 -0.96 -1.10 -3.37
CA ALA A 18 -1.16 -2.46 -2.88
C ALA A 18 -0.04 -2.79 -1.89
N LEU A 19 -0.37 -3.39 -0.75
CA LEU A 19 0.64 -3.74 0.24
C LEU A 19 0.24 -4.97 1.05
N VAL A 20 1.25 -5.59 1.66
CA VAL A 20 1.07 -6.58 2.72
C VAL A 20 1.40 -5.91 4.04
N ARG A 21 0.47 -5.99 4.99
CA ARG A 21 0.66 -5.46 6.34
C ARG A 21 0.48 -6.54 7.40
N GLY A 22 1.21 -6.44 8.49
CA GLY A 22 0.92 -7.20 9.70
C GLY A 22 -0.28 -6.66 10.48
N GLY A 23 -0.48 -7.22 11.67
CA GLY A 23 -1.45 -6.76 12.65
C GLY A 23 -2.91 -7.06 12.28
N TRP A 24 -3.16 -8.09 11.48
CA TRP A 24 -4.50 -8.66 11.31
C TRP A 24 -4.68 -9.83 12.27
N THR A 25 -4.82 -9.49 13.56
CA THR A 25 -4.83 -10.43 14.68
C THR A 25 -5.72 -11.65 14.42
N ASN A 26 -5.19 -12.85 14.68
CA ASN A 26 -5.86 -14.14 14.54
C ASN A 26 -5.97 -14.87 15.89
N LEU A 27 -6.64 -14.26 16.87
CA LEU A 27 -6.81 -14.84 18.22
C LEU A 27 -7.61 -16.14 18.23
N ASP A 28 -8.40 -16.35 17.18
CA ASP A 28 -9.26 -17.51 16.95
C ASP A 28 -8.55 -18.64 16.17
N GLU A 29 -7.26 -18.47 15.84
CA GLU A 29 -6.45 -19.45 15.10
C GLU A 29 -7.11 -19.94 13.80
N ALA A 30 -7.87 -19.06 13.13
CA ALA A 30 -8.45 -19.38 11.82
C ALA A 30 -7.34 -19.72 10.81
N PRO A 31 -7.60 -20.54 9.77
CA PRO A 31 -6.60 -20.97 8.78
C PRO A 31 -6.24 -19.84 7.79
N ARG A 32 -5.65 -18.77 8.30
CA ARG A 32 -5.20 -17.58 7.58
C ARG A 32 -3.98 -16.97 8.28
N PRO A 33 -3.15 -16.19 7.57
CA PRO A 33 -2.03 -15.49 8.19
C PRO A 33 -2.49 -14.29 9.04
N ASP A 34 -1.62 -13.86 9.98
CA ASP A 34 -1.74 -12.58 10.69
C ASP A 34 -1.37 -11.36 9.81
N ALA A 35 -0.78 -11.63 8.65
CA ALA A 35 -0.54 -10.66 7.60
C ALA A 35 -1.75 -10.56 6.67
N GLN A 36 -2.00 -9.38 6.12
CA GLN A 36 -3.12 -9.12 5.23
C GLN A 36 -2.65 -8.33 4.00
N LYS A 37 -3.03 -8.81 2.82
CA LYS A 37 -2.96 -8.03 1.58
C LYS A 37 -4.10 -7.00 1.57
N VAL A 38 -3.74 -5.75 1.29
CA VAL A 38 -4.66 -4.61 1.22
C VAL A 38 -4.36 -3.77 0.00
N GLU A 39 -5.42 -3.30 -0.65
CA GLU A 39 -5.38 -2.40 -1.79
C GLU A 39 -6.18 -1.13 -1.50
N TYR A 40 -5.72 0.00 -2.03
CA TYR A 40 -6.40 1.29 -1.98
C TYR A 40 -6.61 1.82 -3.39
N ARG A 41 -7.83 2.29 -3.68
CA ARG A 41 -8.18 2.92 -4.95
C ARG A 41 -9.16 4.06 -4.77
N VAL A 42 -9.28 4.90 -5.78
CA VAL A 42 -10.37 5.86 -5.87
C VAL A 42 -11.35 5.37 -6.94
N ARG A 43 -12.61 5.18 -6.58
CA ARG A 43 -13.69 4.86 -7.51
C ARG A 43 -14.90 5.72 -7.21
N ASN A 44 -15.53 6.32 -8.22
CA ASN A 44 -16.71 7.18 -8.03
C ASN A 44 -16.48 8.25 -6.94
N ALA A 45 -15.36 8.98 -7.05
CA ALA A 45 -14.93 9.99 -6.07
C ALA A 45 -14.84 9.48 -4.61
N THR A 46 -14.63 8.18 -4.39
CA THR A 46 -14.49 7.59 -3.05
C THR A 46 -13.17 6.87 -2.93
N LEU A 47 -12.36 7.24 -1.92
CA LEU A 47 -11.24 6.42 -1.49
C LEU A 47 -11.80 5.17 -0.81
N GLU A 48 -11.46 4.01 -1.35
CA GLU A 48 -11.86 2.71 -0.86
C GLU A 48 -10.65 1.89 -0.44
N ARG A 49 -10.85 1.02 0.54
CA ARG A 49 -9.90 -0.01 0.96
C ARG A 49 -10.48 -1.39 0.66
N ILE A 50 -9.69 -2.22 -0.01
CA ILE A 50 -10.04 -3.59 -0.34
C ILE A 50 -9.07 -4.51 0.40
N ALA A 51 -9.59 -5.47 1.15
CA ALA A 51 -8.79 -6.42 1.90
C ALA A 51 -8.98 -7.83 1.34
N TYR A 52 -7.99 -8.70 1.53
CA TYR A 52 -8.02 -10.08 1.05
C TYR A 52 -7.96 -11.05 2.23
N PRO A 53 -8.62 -12.22 2.13
CA PRO A 53 -8.58 -13.24 3.18
C PRO A 53 -7.26 -14.02 3.20
N LEU A 54 -6.59 -14.13 2.05
CA LEU A 54 -5.27 -14.74 1.89
C LEU A 54 -4.38 -13.80 1.07
N LEU A 55 -3.07 -13.99 1.16
CA LEU A 55 -2.11 -13.12 0.48
C LEU A 55 -2.13 -13.30 -1.05
N ASP A 56 -2.33 -14.55 -1.50
CA ASP A 56 -2.31 -14.93 -2.91
C ASP A 56 -3.53 -15.76 -3.30
N GLY A 57 -4.00 -15.60 -4.54
CA GLY A 57 -5.00 -16.47 -5.17
C GLY A 57 -6.44 -16.35 -4.65
N ALA A 58 -6.68 -15.57 -3.58
CA ALA A 58 -8.02 -15.39 -3.03
C ALA A 58 -8.77 -14.20 -3.65
N ALA A 59 -10.10 -14.35 -3.75
CA ALA A 59 -10.98 -13.25 -4.06
C ALA A 59 -10.98 -12.19 -2.93
N PRO A 60 -11.06 -10.89 -3.26
CA PRO A 60 -11.12 -9.83 -2.25
C PRO A 60 -12.43 -9.85 -1.47
N PHE A 61 -12.39 -9.31 -0.26
CA PHE A 61 -13.59 -8.87 0.46
C PHE A 61 -14.25 -7.67 -0.23
N PRO A 62 -15.52 -7.36 0.08
CA PRO A 62 -16.16 -6.14 -0.39
C PRO A 62 -15.33 -4.89 -0.05
N ALA A 63 -15.28 -3.95 -1.00
CA ALA A 63 -14.57 -2.69 -0.81
C ALA A 63 -15.19 -1.87 0.32
N ALA A 64 -14.38 -1.43 1.28
CA ALA A 64 -14.78 -0.58 2.38
C ALA A 64 -14.58 0.90 2.01
N PRO A 65 -15.64 1.73 1.96
CA PRO A 65 -15.49 3.16 1.70
C PRO A 65 -14.82 3.84 2.90
N MET A 66 -13.73 4.56 2.66
CA MET A 66 -13.01 5.29 3.71
C MET A 66 -13.35 6.78 3.69
N LEU A 67 -13.40 7.37 2.49
CA LEU A 67 -13.58 8.82 2.34
C LEU A 67 -14.23 9.16 0.99
N ARG A 68 -15.47 9.67 1.01
CA ARG A 68 -16.23 10.10 -0.19
C ARG A 68 -15.94 11.54 -0.56
N GLY A 69 -16.04 11.97 -1.82
CA GLY A 69 -15.76 13.36 -2.24
C GLY A 69 -14.28 13.62 -2.51
N VAL A 70 -13.58 12.62 -3.03
CA VAL A 70 -12.17 12.67 -3.43
C VAL A 70 -12.09 13.11 -4.89
N ALA A 71 -11.43 14.24 -5.14
CA ALA A 71 -11.15 14.74 -6.48
C ALA A 71 -9.83 14.17 -7.05
N GLY A 72 -8.89 13.79 -6.17
CA GLY A 72 -7.65 13.17 -6.60
C GLY A 72 -6.76 12.79 -5.42
N VAL A 73 -5.84 11.88 -5.67
CA VAL A 73 -4.80 11.46 -4.74
C VAL A 73 -3.45 11.51 -5.45
N THR A 74 -2.43 12.04 -4.78
CA THR A 74 -1.04 11.97 -5.24
C THR A 74 -0.20 11.28 -4.19
N LEU A 75 0.78 10.50 -4.65
CA LEU A 75 1.67 9.71 -3.82
C LEU A 75 3.10 10.14 -4.05
N ARG A 76 3.88 10.19 -2.97
CA ARG A 76 5.33 10.33 -3.02
C ARG A 76 5.96 9.31 -2.10
N TYR A 77 7.11 8.80 -2.50
CA TYR A 77 7.82 7.72 -1.83
C TYR A 77 9.20 8.24 -1.42
N ARG A 78 9.59 7.97 -0.18
CA ARG A 78 10.93 8.30 0.31
C ARG A 78 11.83 7.06 0.24
N LEU A 79 12.99 7.18 -0.40
CA LEU A 79 13.99 6.14 -0.51
C LEU A 79 15.38 6.75 -0.43
N ALA A 80 16.27 6.18 0.38
CA ALA A 80 17.62 6.69 0.61
C ALA A 80 17.63 8.20 0.94
N GLY A 81 16.65 8.65 1.71
CA GLY A 81 16.49 10.07 2.08
C GLY A 81 15.83 10.98 1.04
N ALA A 82 15.72 10.57 -0.22
CA ALA A 82 15.15 11.37 -1.31
C ALA A 82 13.67 11.04 -1.55
N TRP A 83 12.89 12.04 -1.98
CA TRP A 83 11.49 11.86 -2.36
C TRP A 83 11.33 11.72 -3.88
N SER A 84 10.50 10.77 -4.32
CA SER A 84 10.08 10.59 -5.70
C SER A 84 8.56 10.51 -5.81
N ASP A 85 8.01 10.95 -6.94
CA ASP A 85 6.60 10.77 -7.33
C ASP A 85 6.32 9.40 -7.96
N ARG A 86 7.36 8.59 -8.21
CA ARG A 86 7.27 7.25 -8.77
C ARG A 86 7.83 6.22 -7.81
N TRP A 87 7.14 5.10 -7.67
CA TRP A 87 7.68 3.93 -6.99
C TRP A 87 8.46 3.08 -7.98
N GLN A 88 9.76 2.92 -7.74
CA GLN A 88 10.67 2.10 -8.55
C GLN A 88 11.45 1.19 -7.59
N PRO A 89 10.88 0.04 -7.20
CA PRO A 89 11.48 -0.83 -6.19
C PRO A 89 12.83 -1.40 -6.68
N GLN A 90 13.86 -1.32 -5.83
CA GLN A 90 15.15 -1.96 -6.08
C GLN A 90 15.14 -3.36 -5.46
N GLY A 91 14.55 -4.32 -6.17
CA GLY A 91 14.41 -5.71 -5.73
C GLY A 91 12.98 -6.09 -5.32
N ALA A 92 12.73 -7.40 -5.25
CA ALA A 92 11.37 -7.96 -5.08
C ALA A 92 10.74 -7.65 -3.71
N THR A 93 11.55 -7.35 -2.69
CA THR A 93 11.09 -7.10 -1.31
C THR A 93 11.27 -5.65 -0.89
N ALA A 94 11.60 -4.75 -1.82
CA ALA A 94 11.87 -3.35 -1.51
C ALA A 94 10.64 -2.65 -0.92
N LEU A 95 10.87 -1.83 0.11
CA LEU A 95 9.89 -0.96 0.73
C LEU A 95 10.38 0.49 0.69
N PRO A 96 9.48 1.49 0.55
CA PRO A 96 9.86 2.87 0.81
C PRO A 96 10.17 3.04 2.31
N GLU A 97 10.99 4.03 2.65
CA GLU A 97 11.19 4.45 4.04
C GLU A 97 9.94 5.18 4.58
N ALA A 98 9.29 5.95 3.71
CA ALA A 98 8.06 6.65 4.01
C ALA A 98 7.19 6.84 2.77
N LEU A 99 5.88 6.94 2.99
CA LEU A 99 4.87 7.31 2.02
C LEU A 99 4.28 8.66 2.41
N GLU A 100 4.26 9.61 1.48
CA GLU A 100 3.39 10.78 1.57
C GLU A 100 2.18 10.56 0.65
N MET A 101 0.99 10.73 1.21
CA MET A 101 -0.28 10.74 0.48
C MET A 101 -0.93 12.11 0.62
N GLN A 102 -1.23 12.75 -0.50
CA GLN A 102 -2.02 13.98 -0.53
C GLN A 102 -3.39 13.68 -1.14
N ILE A 103 -4.45 14.08 -0.47
CA ILE A 103 -5.83 13.90 -0.92
C ILE A 103 -6.43 15.28 -1.19
N THR A 104 -6.89 15.51 -2.41
CA THR A 104 -7.69 16.69 -2.76
C THR A 104 -9.16 16.32 -2.76
N ARG A 105 -9.97 17.14 -2.09
CA ARG A 105 -11.41 16.96 -1.92
C ARG A 105 -12.17 17.74 -2.98
N THR A 106 -13.38 17.31 -3.31
CA THR A 106 -14.24 18.01 -4.29
C THR A 106 -14.67 19.40 -3.81
N ASP A 107 -14.58 19.68 -2.51
CA ASP A 107 -14.82 21.00 -1.90
C ASP A 107 -13.55 21.87 -1.81
N GLY A 108 -12.44 21.42 -2.39
CA GLY A 108 -11.15 22.14 -2.41
C GLY A 108 -10.26 21.90 -1.19
N ARG A 109 -10.74 21.23 -0.13
CA ARG A 109 -9.89 20.87 1.03
C ARG A 109 -8.77 19.92 0.62
N ARG A 110 -7.63 20.00 1.31
CA ARG A 110 -6.48 19.12 1.08
C ARG A 110 -6.02 18.50 2.39
N TYR A 111 -5.79 17.19 2.37
CA TYR A 111 -5.19 16.45 3.46
C TYR A 111 -3.82 15.93 3.04
N ARG A 112 -2.87 15.91 3.98
CA ARG A 112 -1.53 15.36 3.79
C ARG A 112 -1.20 14.40 4.91
N PHE A 113 -0.84 13.18 4.55
CA PHE A 113 -0.42 12.13 5.47
C PHE A 113 1.00 11.73 5.12
N VAL A 114 1.89 11.71 6.11
CA VAL A 114 3.25 11.19 5.96
C VAL A 114 3.40 10.03 6.94
N MET A 115 3.71 8.85 6.42
CA MET A 115 3.73 7.61 7.17
C MET A 115 5.05 6.90 6.95
N LEU A 116 5.71 6.46 8.03
CA LEU A 116 6.85 5.55 7.93
C LEU A 116 6.36 4.17 7.46
N VAL A 117 7.17 3.50 6.65
CA VAL A 117 6.87 2.17 6.11
C VAL A 117 7.98 1.21 6.50
N GLY A 118 7.60 -0.02 6.86
CA GLY A 118 8.57 -1.06 7.21
C GLY A 118 9.44 -0.71 8.43
N THR A 119 8.88 -0.16 9.49
CA THR A 119 9.65 0.11 10.73
C THR A 119 10.20 -1.21 11.29
N GLY A 120 11.49 -1.48 11.05
CA GLY A 120 12.15 -2.78 11.33
C GLY A 120 12.67 -3.51 10.09
N TYR A 121 12.42 -2.99 8.88
CA TYR A 121 12.98 -3.48 7.63
C TYR A 121 14.38 -2.89 7.39
N THR A 122 15.35 -3.76 7.20
CA THR A 122 16.67 -3.41 6.66
C THR A 122 16.66 -3.76 5.18
N PRO A 123 16.81 -2.77 4.26
CA PRO A 123 16.93 -3.07 2.84
C PRO A 123 18.09 -4.04 2.59
N PRO A 124 17.94 -5.01 1.67
CA PRO A 124 19.06 -5.83 1.22
C PRO A 124 20.21 -4.94 0.75
N ALA A 125 21.45 -5.36 1.03
CA ALA A 125 22.61 -4.69 0.45
C ALA A 125 22.52 -4.75 -1.08
N ILE A 126 22.85 -3.63 -1.75
CA ILE A 126 22.86 -3.58 -3.22
C ILE A 126 23.83 -4.65 -3.74
N GLY A 127 23.30 -5.68 -4.40
CA GLY A 127 24.09 -6.76 -5.01
C GLY A 127 23.95 -8.14 -4.37
N GLU A 128 23.25 -8.29 -3.24
CA GLU A 128 22.93 -9.62 -2.72
C GLU A 128 21.61 -10.16 -3.31
N PRO A 129 21.56 -11.41 -3.79
CA PRO A 129 20.29 -12.05 -4.10
C PRO A 129 19.45 -12.10 -2.83
N GLY A 130 18.26 -11.52 -2.88
CA GLY A 130 17.37 -11.41 -1.72
C GLY A 130 17.19 -12.76 -1.04
N ASN A 131 17.62 -12.85 0.22
CA ASN A 131 17.40 -14.02 1.05
C ASN A 131 15.89 -14.17 1.25
N ALA A 132 15.28 -15.12 0.54
CA ALA A 132 13.93 -15.55 0.83
C ALA A 132 13.96 -16.37 2.13
N PRO A 133 12.98 -16.21 3.04
CA PRO A 133 12.78 -17.18 4.11
C PRO A 133 12.43 -18.56 3.55
#